data_AF-A0A932KD03-F1
#
_entry.id   AF-A0A932KD03-F1
#
_cell.length_a   1.000
_cell.length_b   1.000
_cell.length_c   1.000
_cell.angle_alpha   90.00
_cell.angle_beta   90.00
_cell.angle_gamma   90.00
#
_symmetry.space_group_name_H-M   'P 1'
#
loop_
_entity.id
_entity.type
_entity.pdbx_description
1 polymer ?
#
loop_
_entity_poly.entity_id
_entity_poly.type
_entity_poly.pdbx_seq_one_letter_code
_entity_poly.pdbx_strand_id
1 'polypeptide(L)'
;MGGGDVKACCSRTGEVLSALKRMRPWKKTVRDALDQLIGYVKHNRTGIGYQEPWHRGLAVGSGAVDGARKPVIQTRCKRAGMRWKQPGFLNVLALRIAQLNGTFQAFWASRGLAVQASG
;
A
#
# COMPACT_ATOMS: atom_id res chain seq x y z
N MET A 1 -11.15 30.07 -2.15
CA MET A 1 -10.25 28.91 -2.05
C MET A 1 -10.78 27.85 -3.02
N GLY A 2 -10.52 27.97 -4.32
CA GLY A 2 -9.23 27.65 -4.92
C GLY A 2 -9.25 26.23 -5.50
N GLY A 3 -10.29 25.91 -6.29
CA GLY A 3 -10.40 24.64 -7.01
C GLY A 3 -9.49 24.67 -8.23
N GLY A 4 -8.25 24.23 -8.05
CA GLY A 4 -7.26 24.08 -9.11
C GLY A 4 -6.82 22.63 -9.23
N ASP A 5 -6.77 22.15 -10.46
CA ASP A 5 -5.83 21.10 -10.91
C ASP A 5 -6.12 19.61 -10.69
N VAL A 6 -7.40 19.20 -10.70
CA VAL A 6 -7.73 17.78 -10.98
C VAL A 6 -7.56 17.44 -12.48
N LYS A 7 -7.45 18.44 -13.37
CA LYS A 7 -7.37 18.26 -14.84
C LYS A 7 -6.03 17.73 -15.36
N ALA A 8 -4.92 17.91 -14.63
CA ALA A 8 -3.59 17.53 -15.12
C ALA A 8 -3.35 16.01 -15.11
N CYS A 9 -4.00 15.25 -14.22
CA CYS A 9 -3.75 13.81 -14.08
C CYS A 9 -4.39 12.96 -15.20
N CYS A 10 -5.41 13.49 -15.88
CA CYS A 10 -6.08 12.81 -16.98
C CYS A 10 -5.27 12.80 -18.30
N SER A 11 -4.30 13.70 -18.49
CA SER A 11 -3.61 13.86 -19.78
C SER A 11 -2.63 12.72 -20.07
N ARG A 12 -1.73 12.39 -19.14
CA ARG A 12 -0.66 11.41 -19.36
C ARG A 12 -1.18 9.97 -19.51
N THR A 13 -2.26 9.62 -18.80
CA THR A 13 -2.92 8.31 -18.97
C THR A 13 -3.59 8.18 -20.34
N GLY A 14 -4.10 9.28 -20.89
CA GLY A 14 -4.63 9.35 -22.27
C GLY A 14 -3.54 9.16 -23.33
N GLU A 15 -2.38 9.76 -23.14
CA GLU A 15 -1.20 9.60 -24.01
C GLU A 15 -0.71 8.15 -24.03
N VAL A 16 -0.55 7.53 -22.85
CA VAL A 16 -0.14 6.12 -22.72
C VAL A 16 -1.13 5.19 -23.42
N LEU A 17 -2.43 5.38 -23.21
CA LEU A 17 -3.45 4.58 -23.89
C LEU A 17 -3.42 4.74 -25.41
N SER A 18 -3.13 5.95 -25.89
CA SER A 18 -2.98 6.22 -27.32
C SER A 18 -1.71 5.57 -27.89
N ALA A 19 -0.62 5.52 -27.13
CA ALA A 19 0.59 4.77 -27.50
C ALA A 19 0.33 3.26 -27.53
N LEU A 20 -0.29 2.69 -26.50
CA LEU A 20 -0.60 1.26 -26.42
C LEU A 20 -1.49 0.80 -27.59
N LYS A 21 -2.52 1.57 -27.94
CA LYS A 21 -3.41 1.25 -29.07
C LYS A 21 -2.73 1.26 -30.44
N ARG A 22 -1.60 1.95 -30.58
CA ARG A 22 -0.84 2.01 -31.85
C ARG A 22 0.08 0.81 -32.02
N MET A 23 0.37 0.07 -30.94
CA MET A 23 1.20 -1.13 -31.02
C MET A 23 0.48 -2.22 -31.81
N ARG A 24 1.17 -2.83 -32.77
CA ARG A 24 0.67 -3.96 -33.56
C ARG A 24 1.59 -5.17 -33.44
N PRO A 25 1.57 -5.86 -32.29
CA PRO A 25 2.37 -7.06 -32.11
C PRO A 25 1.87 -8.19 -33.02
N TRP A 26 2.83 -8.95 -33.59
CA TRP A 26 2.53 -10.08 -34.47
C TRP A 26 2.17 -11.35 -33.68
N LYS A 27 2.73 -11.53 -32.48
CA LYS A 27 2.44 -12.66 -31.60
C LYS A 27 1.08 -12.49 -30.93
N LYS A 28 0.25 -13.54 -30.98
CA LYS A 28 -1.07 -13.57 -30.33
C LYS A 28 -0.98 -13.30 -28.83
N THR A 29 -0.06 -13.95 -28.12
CA THR A 29 0.12 -13.77 -26.66
C THR A 29 0.38 -12.33 -26.26
N VAL A 30 1.16 -11.60 -27.06
CA VAL A 30 1.47 -10.18 -26.82
C VAL A 30 0.26 -9.30 -27.12
N ARG A 31 -0.56 -9.66 -28.12
CA ARG A 31 -1.82 -8.97 -28.43
C ARG A 31 -2.83 -9.12 -27.30
N ASP A 32 -3.01 -10.34 -26.80
CA ASP A 32 -3.93 -10.63 -25.70
C ASP A 32 -3.52 -9.87 -24.42
N ALA A 33 -2.20 -9.87 -24.11
CA ALA A 33 -1.67 -9.10 -22.98
C ALA A 33 -1.82 -7.57 -23.17
N LEU A 34 -1.65 -7.08 -24.40
CA LEU A 34 -1.84 -5.66 -24.73
C LEU A 34 -3.31 -5.26 -24.56
N ASP A 35 -4.25 -6.07 -25.01
CA ASP A 35 -5.68 -5.82 -24.86
C ASP A 35 -6.10 -5.81 -23.38
N GLN A 36 -5.57 -6.74 -22.58
CA GLN A 36 -5.76 -6.75 -21.13
C GLN A 36 -5.21 -5.49 -20.47
N LEU A 37 -3.99 -5.08 -20.83
CA LEU A 37 -3.36 -3.87 -20.30
C LEU A 37 -4.17 -2.62 -20.66
N ILE A 38 -4.63 -2.50 -21.90
CA ILE A 38 -5.48 -1.39 -22.34
C ILE A 38 -6.78 -1.37 -21.53
N GLY A 39 -7.41 -2.53 -21.31
CA GLY A 39 -8.60 -2.67 -20.48
C GLY A 39 -8.36 -2.21 -19.05
N TYR A 40 -7.27 -2.70 -18.43
CA TYR A 40 -6.88 -2.34 -17.07
C TYR A 40 -6.64 -0.84 -16.92
N VAL A 41 -5.82 -0.24 -17.78
CA VAL A 41 -5.50 1.19 -17.71
C VAL A 41 -6.73 2.05 -17.97
N LYS A 42 -7.66 1.65 -18.85
CA LYS A 42 -8.94 2.34 -19.06
C LYS A 42 -9.84 2.28 -17.82
N HIS A 43 -9.93 1.14 -17.16
CA HIS A 43 -10.81 0.96 -16.01
C HIS A 43 -10.27 1.68 -14.77
N ASN A 44 -8.95 1.64 -14.55
CA ASN A 44 -8.30 2.15 -13.35
C ASN A 44 -7.71 3.56 -13.50
N ARG A 45 -8.17 4.35 -14.47
CA ARG A 45 -7.61 5.70 -14.76
C ARG A 45 -7.59 6.62 -13.54
N THR A 46 -8.60 6.53 -12.69
CA THR A 46 -8.71 7.32 -11.46
C THR A 46 -7.72 6.88 -10.38
N GLY A 47 -7.31 5.61 -10.37
CA GLY A 47 -6.39 5.03 -9.37
C GLY A 47 -4.91 5.03 -9.79
N ILE A 48 -4.60 5.24 -11.07
CA ILE A 48 -3.22 5.26 -11.61
C ILE A 48 -2.58 6.67 -11.49
N GLY A 49 -3.30 7.66 -10.96
CA GLY A 49 -2.87 9.05 -10.81
C GLY A 49 -1.80 9.27 -9.74
N TYR A 50 -0.56 8.85 -10.01
CA TYR A 50 0.54 8.94 -9.05
C TYR A 50 1.30 10.27 -9.04
N GLN A 51 1.06 11.16 -10.01
CA GLN A 51 1.82 12.41 -10.14
C GLN A 51 1.63 13.36 -8.94
N GLU A 52 0.39 13.58 -8.53
CA GLU A 52 0.09 14.52 -7.43
C GLU A 52 0.61 13.98 -6.07
N PRO A 53 0.40 12.70 -5.69
CA PRO A 53 1.06 12.12 -4.52
C PRO A 53 2.59 12.22 -4.57
N TRP A 54 3.19 11.99 -5.74
CA TRP A 54 4.64 12.06 -5.91
C TRP A 54 5.19 13.47 -5.69
N HIS A 55 4.53 14.50 -6.25
CA HIS A 55 4.90 15.90 -6.02
C HIS A 55 4.68 16.34 -4.57
N ARG A 56 3.73 15.74 -3.86
CA ARG A 56 3.51 15.96 -2.41
C ARG A 56 4.47 15.18 -1.51
N GLY A 57 5.39 14.40 -2.08
CA GLY A 57 6.29 13.53 -1.29
C GLY A 57 5.58 12.38 -0.58
N LEU A 58 4.36 12.03 -1.02
CA LEU A 58 3.63 10.89 -0.49
C LEU A 58 4.20 9.58 -1.06
N ALA A 59 4.11 8.50 -0.28
CA ALA A 59 4.52 7.19 -0.74
C ALA A 59 3.68 6.74 -1.94
N VAL A 60 4.33 6.55 -3.09
CA VAL A 60 3.72 6.23 -4.39
C VAL A 60 3.76 4.73 -4.71
N GLY A 61 4.07 3.89 -3.72
CA GLY A 61 4.09 2.44 -3.88
C GLY A 61 3.85 1.69 -2.58
N SER A 62 3.50 0.40 -2.70
CA SER A 62 3.27 -0.48 -1.56
C SER A 62 4.55 -0.88 -0.81
N GLY A 63 5.74 -0.50 -1.31
CA GLY A 63 7.02 -0.96 -0.76
C GLY A 63 7.21 -0.71 0.74
N ALA A 64 6.74 0.42 1.27
CA ALA A 64 6.77 0.69 2.71
C ALA A 64 5.85 -0.27 3.50
N VAL A 65 4.66 -0.54 2.97
CA VAL A 65 3.69 -1.49 3.55
C VAL A 65 4.21 -2.93 3.46
N ASP A 66 4.76 -3.31 2.31
CA ASP A 66 5.34 -4.62 2.07
C ASP A 66 6.59 -4.86 2.93
N GLY A 67 7.40 -3.83 3.13
CA GLY A 67 8.52 -3.82 4.06
C GLY A 67 8.07 -4.00 5.50
N ALA A 68 6.99 -3.33 5.92
CA ALA A 68 6.44 -3.44 7.27
C ALA A 68 5.82 -4.83 7.56
N ARG A 69 5.34 -5.55 6.53
CA ARG A 69 4.72 -6.89 6.69
C ARG A 69 5.58 -7.87 7.48
N LYS A 70 6.90 -7.88 7.24
CA LYS A 70 7.83 -8.81 7.90
C LYS A 70 8.00 -8.53 9.40
N PRO A 71 8.46 -7.33 9.84
CA PRO A 71 8.62 -7.03 11.25
C PRO A 71 7.29 -6.98 12.02
N VAL A 72 6.21 -6.48 11.40
CA VAL A 72 4.92 -6.31 12.07
C VAL A 72 4.17 -7.64 12.23
N ILE A 73 4.06 -8.42 11.14
CA ILE A 73 3.20 -9.62 11.11
C ILE A 73 4.05 -10.89 11.17
N GLN A 74 5.00 -11.07 10.24
CA GLN A 74 5.64 -12.36 10.01
C GLN A 74 6.45 -12.83 11.22
N THR A 75 7.20 -11.93 11.86
CA THR A 75 8.08 -12.25 13.00
C THR A 75 7.36 -12.90 14.17
N ARG A 76 6.07 -12.57 14.41
CA ARG A 76 5.33 -13.04 15.59
C ARG A 76 4.04 -13.80 15.31
N CYS A 77 3.45 -13.65 14.13
CA CYS A 77 2.16 -14.28 13.84
C CYS A 77 2.25 -15.46 12.88
N LYS A 78 3.41 -15.71 12.25
CA LYS A 78 3.62 -16.79 11.25
C LYS A 78 4.70 -17.83 11.63
N ARG A 79 5.00 -18.02 12.92
CA ARG A 79 5.93 -19.09 13.35
C ARG A 79 5.22 -20.45 13.44
N ALA A 80 5.99 -21.53 13.44
CA ALA A 80 5.46 -22.89 13.54
C ALA A 80 4.57 -23.05 14.79
N GLY A 81 3.44 -23.76 14.64
CA GLY A 81 2.48 -24.02 15.72
C GLY A 81 1.55 -22.85 16.07
N MET A 82 1.72 -21.66 15.46
CA MET A 82 0.86 -20.52 15.76
C MET A 82 -0.49 -20.62 15.05
N ARG A 83 -1.56 -20.62 15.85
CA ARG A 83 -2.95 -20.48 15.39
C ARG A 83 -3.61 -19.38 16.18
N TRP A 84 -4.21 -18.42 15.47
CA TRP A 84 -4.83 -17.26 16.09
C TRP A 84 -6.31 -17.22 15.75
N LYS A 85 -7.15 -16.95 16.74
CA LYS A 85 -8.48 -16.37 16.49
C LYS A 85 -8.29 -14.88 16.18
N GLN A 86 -9.17 -14.31 15.36
CA GLN A 86 -9.07 -12.91 14.90
C GLN A 86 -8.84 -11.90 16.05
N PRO A 87 -9.55 -11.96 17.20
CA PRO A 87 -9.30 -11.02 18.29
C PRO A 87 -7.88 -11.12 18.87
N GLY A 88 -7.37 -12.35 19.05
CA GLY A 88 -6.02 -12.58 19.56
C GLY A 88 -4.94 -12.11 18.59
N PHE A 89 -5.14 -12.32 17.29
CA PHE A 89 -4.23 -11.82 16.26
C PHE A 89 -4.13 -10.29 16.29
N LEU A 90 -5.27 -9.59 16.34
CA LEU A 90 -5.32 -8.13 16.34
C LEU A 90 -4.68 -7.54 17.60
N ASN A 91 -4.88 -8.15 18.77
CA ASN A 91 -4.26 -7.70 20.01
C ASN A 91 -2.73 -7.80 19.97
N VAL A 92 -2.19 -8.92 19.48
CA VAL A 92 -0.74 -9.10 19.33
C VAL A 92 -0.17 -8.14 18.28
N LEU A 93 -0.90 -7.91 17.19
CA LEU A 93 -0.52 -6.96 16.16
C LEU A 93 -0.43 -5.52 16.72
N ALA A 94 -1.43 -5.10 17.49
CA ALA A 94 -1.47 -3.78 18.11
C ALA A 94 -0.27 -3.56 19.05
N LEU A 95 0.07 -4.57 19.87
CA LEU A 95 1.26 -4.54 20.72
C LEU A 95 2.54 -4.44 19.90
N ARG A 96 2.62 -5.10 18.73
CA ARG A 96 3.79 -5.01 17.85
C ARG A 96 3.94 -3.67 17.16
N ILE A 97 2.84 -3.09 16.70
CA ILE A 97 2.85 -1.74 16.16
C ILE A 97 3.32 -0.75 17.24
N ALA A 98 2.80 -0.86 18.46
CA ALA A 98 3.22 0.00 19.56
C ALA A 98 4.71 -0.16 19.90
N GLN A 99 5.24 -1.39 19.88
CA GLN A 99 6.67 -1.63 20.09
C GLN A 99 7.54 -1.06 18.97
N LEU A 100 7.17 -1.28 17.70
CA LEU A 100 7.95 -0.81 16.56
C LEU A 100 7.93 0.72 16.42
N ASN A 101 6.84 1.35 16.84
CA ASN A 101 6.70 2.81 16.83
C ASN A 101 7.26 3.48 18.12
N GLY A 102 7.82 2.71 19.06
CA GLY A 102 8.31 3.25 20.33
C GLY A 102 7.21 3.74 21.29
N THR A 103 5.93 3.52 20.97
CA THR A 103 4.77 3.97 21.76
C THR A 103 4.27 2.91 22.73
N PHE A 104 5.01 1.83 22.94
CA PHE A 104 4.62 0.73 23.82
C PHE A 104 4.28 1.20 25.23
N GLN A 105 5.11 2.07 25.81
CA GLN A 105 4.86 2.59 27.16
C GLN A 105 3.62 3.48 27.22
N ALA A 106 3.44 4.36 26.24
CA ALA A 106 2.25 5.19 26.13
C ALA A 106 0.96 4.36 25.94
N PHE A 107 1.04 3.27 25.18
CA PHE A 107 -0.07 2.33 24.96
C PHE A 107 -0.53 1.63 26.24
N TRP A 108 0.41 1.34 27.15
CA TRP A 108 0.11 0.70 28.44
C TRP A 108 -0.31 1.72 29.51
N ALA A 109 0.33 2.90 29.52
CA ALA A 109 -0.06 4.01 30.38
C ALA A 109 -1.51 4.45 30.14
N SER A 110 -1.95 4.51 28.87
CA SER A 110 -3.34 4.85 28.52
C SER A 110 -4.38 3.81 28.99
N ARG A 111 -3.94 2.62 29.40
CA ARG A 111 -4.79 1.56 29.98
C ARG A 111 -4.62 1.41 31.49
N GLY A 112 -3.92 2.34 32.15
CA GLY A 112 -3.70 2.31 33.60
C GLY A 112 -2.71 1.24 34.07
N LEU A 113 -1.95 0.63 33.15
CA LEU A 113 -1.00 -0.45 33.42
C LEU A 113 0.41 0.02 33.07
N ALA A 114 0.89 1.09 33.70
CA ALA A 114 2.24 1.59 33.42
C ALA A 114 3.29 0.51 33.77
N VAL A 115 3.97 -0.01 32.75
CA VAL A 115 5.09 -0.94 32.95
C VAL A 115 6.31 -0.08 33.31
N GLN A 116 6.73 -0.10 34.57
CA GLN A 116 8.01 0.47 34.94
C GLN A 116 9.12 -0.29 34.20
N ALA A 117 9.84 0.41 33.33
CA ALA A 117 11.02 -0.15 32.69
C ALA A 117 12.16 -0.13 33.73
N SER A 118 12.45 -1.27 34.34
CA SER A 118 13.70 -1.47 35.06
C SER A 118 14.85 -1.46 34.04
N GLY A 119 15.83 -0.58 34.27
CA GLY A 119 17.01 -0.38 33.43
C GLY A 119 17.97 -1.56 33.41
#